data_AF-A0A523PS23-F1
#
_entry.id   AF-A0A523PS23-F1
#
_cell.length_a   1.000
_cell.length_b   1.000
_cell.length_c   1.000
_cell.angle_alpha   90.00
_cell.angle_beta   90.00
_cell.angle_gamma   90.00
#
_symmetry.space_group_name_H-M   'P 1'
#
loop_
_entity.id
_entity.type
_entity.pdbx_description
1 polymer ?
#
loop_
_entity_poly.entity_id
_entity_poly.type
_entity_poly.pdbx_seq_one_letter_code
_entity_poly.pdbx_strand_id
1 'polypeptide(L)'
;MKRWSFLILVVVAVVAITSIAYNRPTAVEQPKETIATETNSAITKPQSSETSIVNPEPVATVRISPTTRNLLSELKDYRECYFRTDCVTPESDARAAHFFVTQQIAERLDRLVALTRQQTTSNDEFVEIAKQFLSFPDGRVQEQALVLMGSMPPRDGNAQAIMSALRNHHDARLFELAIVELQRYPNDYRATDDFLIETLNTGGHYASQVVARQLLPVLREDNIERYEQTAAELPPNTAKARYLKQVLNEYRLLQQGG
;
A
#
# COMPACT_ATOMS: atom_id res chain seq x y z
N MET A 1 -49.69 1.89 -31.89
CA MET A 1 -48.42 1.69 -31.14
C MET A 1 -47.33 2.55 -31.77
N LYS A 2 -47.02 3.73 -31.21
CA LYS A 2 -45.86 4.61 -31.53
C LYS A 2 -46.01 5.93 -30.76
N ARG A 3 -45.75 5.93 -29.44
CA ARG A 3 -45.76 7.17 -28.62
C ARG A 3 -44.73 7.20 -27.47
N TRP A 4 -43.82 6.24 -27.36
CA TRP A 4 -42.92 6.12 -26.19
C TRP A 4 -41.46 6.58 -26.42
N SER A 5 -41.10 7.07 -27.61
CA SER A 5 -39.68 7.39 -27.93
C SER A 5 -39.27 8.86 -27.70
N PHE A 6 -40.16 9.75 -27.26
CA PHE A 6 -39.84 11.19 -27.15
C PHE A 6 -39.41 11.67 -25.75
N LEU A 7 -39.59 10.85 -24.70
CA LEU A 7 -39.35 11.28 -23.31
C LEU A 7 -37.91 11.03 -22.82
N ILE A 8 -37.11 10.21 -23.49
CA ILE A 8 -35.73 9.89 -23.06
C ILE A 8 -34.71 10.94 -23.52
N LEU A 9 -35.02 11.70 -24.58
CA LEU A 9 -34.07 12.65 -25.18
C LEU A 9 -33.96 13.99 -24.43
N VAL A 10 -34.92 14.34 -23.56
CA VAL A 10 -34.92 15.63 -22.83
C VAL A 10 -34.10 15.57 -21.53
N VAL A 11 -33.95 14.39 -20.92
CA VAL A 11 -33.24 14.25 -19.64
C VAL A 11 -31.71 14.34 -19.81
N VAL A 12 -31.17 13.95 -20.97
CA VAL A 12 -29.72 14.00 -21.23
C VAL A 12 -29.21 15.44 -21.43
N ALA A 13 -30.05 16.36 -21.90
CA ALA A 13 -29.64 17.74 -22.17
C ALA A 13 -29.48 18.63 -20.91
N VAL A 14 -30.13 18.27 -19.79
CA VAL A 14 -30.10 19.10 -18.57
C VAL A 14 -28.87 18.83 -17.69
N VAL A 15 -28.27 17.64 -17.78
CA VAL A 15 -27.08 17.28 -16.97
C VAL A 15 -25.78 17.87 -17.56
N ALA A 16 -25.75 18.22 -18.85
CA ALA A 16 -24.56 18.75 -19.50
C ALA A 16 -24.26 20.23 -19.22
N ILE A 17 -25.23 21.00 -18.69
CA ILE A 17 -25.09 22.47 -18.54
C ILE A 17 -24.57 22.88 -17.14
N THR A 18 -24.63 22.01 -16.13
CA THR A 18 -24.21 22.37 -14.75
C THR A 18 -22.72 22.11 -14.45
N SER A 19 -21.96 21.51 -15.36
CA SER A 19 -20.55 21.13 -15.10
C SER A 19 -19.49 22.16 -15.56
N ILE A 20 -19.88 23.30 -16.12
CA ILE A 20 -18.93 24.28 -16.70
C ILE A 20 -18.55 25.42 -15.74
N ALA A 21 -19.19 25.54 -14.57
CA ALA A 21 -19.05 26.76 -13.73
C ALA A 21 -17.97 26.73 -12.62
N TYR A 22 -17.20 25.65 -12.42
CA TYR A 22 -16.41 25.48 -11.18
C TYR A 22 -14.88 25.35 -11.31
N ASN A 23 -14.27 25.71 -12.45
CA ASN A 23 -12.82 25.65 -12.58
C ASN A 23 -12.22 27.01 -12.97
N ARG A 24 -12.07 27.91 -11.99
CA ARG A 24 -11.18 29.09 -12.09
C ARG A 24 -9.90 28.80 -11.29
N PRO A 25 -8.75 28.57 -11.93
CA PRO A 25 -7.48 28.51 -11.22
C PRO A 25 -7.09 29.92 -10.75
N THR A 26 -6.97 30.10 -9.44
CA THR A 26 -6.30 31.25 -8.84
C THR A 26 -4.80 31.13 -9.08
N ALA A 27 -4.23 32.08 -9.80
CA ALA A 27 -2.79 32.22 -9.96
C ALA A 27 -2.14 32.44 -8.57
N VAL A 28 -1.26 31.52 -8.18
CA VAL A 28 -0.42 31.64 -6.99
C VAL A 28 0.85 32.37 -7.43
N GLU A 29 1.06 33.59 -6.94
CA GLU A 29 2.34 34.31 -7.03
C GLU A 29 3.42 33.50 -6.31
N GLN A 30 4.49 33.15 -7.03
CA GLN A 30 5.69 32.59 -6.42
C GLN A 30 6.53 33.68 -5.77
N PRO A 31 6.94 33.53 -4.50
CA PRO A 31 7.87 34.43 -3.86
C PRO A 31 9.30 34.21 -4.39
N LYS A 32 9.95 35.34 -4.64
CA LYS A 32 11.31 35.49 -5.18
C LYS A 32 12.34 35.06 -4.13
N GLU A 33 12.99 33.92 -4.36
CA GLU A 33 14.07 33.41 -3.52
C GLU A 33 15.32 34.29 -3.67
N THR A 34 15.82 34.82 -2.55
CA THR A 34 17.07 35.59 -2.46
C THR A 34 18.16 34.63 -2.01
N ILE A 35 19.06 34.29 -2.93
CA ILE A 35 20.25 33.47 -2.66
C ILE A 35 21.24 34.33 -1.88
N ALA A 36 21.44 34.01 -0.60
CA ALA A 36 22.56 34.50 0.19
C ALA A 36 23.66 33.43 0.23
N THR A 37 24.78 33.78 -0.38
CA THR A 37 26.05 33.05 -0.35
C THR A 37 26.73 33.30 0.99
N GLU A 38 26.88 32.27 1.84
CA GLU A 38 27.83 32.31 2.96
C GLU A 38 28.81 31.14 2.90
N THR A 39 29.97 31.49 2.36
CA THR A 39 31.27 30.90 2.62
C THR A 39 31.58 31.00 4.11
N ASN A 40 31.98 29.91 4.78
CA ASN A 40 33.19 29.88 5.60
C ASN A 40 33.48 28.49 6.20
N SER A 41 34.62 27.95 5.78
CA SER A 41 35.35 26.88 6.43
C SER A 41 35.78 27.28 7.83
N ALA A 42 35.48 26.44 8.82
CA ALA A 42 36.21 26.37 10.07
C ALA A 42 36.51 24.90 10.39
N ILE A 43 37.77 24.52 10.21
CA ILE A 43 38.33 23.24 10.63
C ILE A 43 38.52 23.32 12.15
N THR A 44 37.58 22.74 12.91
CA THR A 44 37.69 22.58 14.36
C THR A 44 38.25 21.18 14.68
N LYS A 45 39.34 21.16 15.46
CA LYS A 45 40.02 19.97 15.97
C LYS A 45 39.05 18.99 16.69
N PRO A 46 39.26 17.67 16.58
CA PRO A 46 38.51 16.69 17.36
C PRO A 46 38.96 16.76 18.82
N GLN A 47 38.11 17.34 19.66
CA GLN A 47 38.25 17.29 21.11
C GLN A 47 37.66 15.95 21.58
N SER A 48 38.49 15.14 22.23
CA SER A 48 38.14 13.84 22.80
C SER A 48 37.07 14.04 23.88
N SER A 49 35.82 13.78 23.52
CA SER A 49 34.69 13.81 24.45
C SER A 49 34.61 12.46 25.17
N GLU A 50 34.97 12.46 26.45
CA GLU A 50 34.60 11.42 27.41
C GLU A 50 33.10 11.14 27.27
N THR A 51 32.78 9.92 26.85
CA THR A 51 31.40 9.46 26.70
C THR A 51 30.83 9.25 28.10
N SER A 52 30.19 10.30 28.61
CA SER A 52 29.39 10.22 29.83
C SER A 52 28.25 9.22 29.57
N ILE A 53 28.29 8.09 30.28
CA ILE A 53 27.27 7.04 30.20
C ILE A 53 25.99 7.60 30.83
N VAL A 54 25.20 8.31 30.01
CA VAL A 54 23.86 8.77 30.39
C VAL A 54 22.99 7.53 30.48
N ASN A 55 22.61 7.19 31.71
CA ASN A 55 21.70 6.10 32.02
C ASN A 55 20.39 6.36 31.24
N PRO A 56 19.97 5.49 30.30
CA PRO A 56 18.83 5.78 29.45
C PRO A 56 17.58 5.95 30.30
N GLU A 57 16.90 7.08 30.12
CA GLU A 57 15.63 7.39 30.76
C GLU A 57 14.65 6.23 30.48
N PRO A 58 13.95 5.70 31.51
CA PRO A 58 13.11 4.52 31.35
C PRO A 58 12.06 4.77 30.28
N VAL A 59 12.13 3.98 29.20
CA VAL A 59 11.18 4.03 28.08
C VAL A 59 9.78 3.88 28.64
N ALA A 60 8.98 4.95 28.54
CA ALA A 60 7.61 4.97 29.03
C ALA A 60 6.82 3.85 28.35
N THR A 61 6.42 2.85 29.13
CA THR A 61 5.60 1.73 28.64
C THR A 61 4.29 2.28 28.09
N VAL A 62 4.06 2.14 26.79
CA VAL A 62 2.83 2.55 26.12
C VAL A 62 1.66 1.80 26.75
N ARG A 63 0.75 2.52 27.43
CA ARG A 63 -0.44 1.91 28.05
C ARG A 63 -1.48 1.62 26.98
N ILE A 64 -1.64 0.35 26.64
CA ILE A 64 -2.67 -0.11 25.71
C ILE A 64 -4.06 0.05 26.36
N SER A 65 -4.96 0.76 25.68
CA SER A 65 -6.32 0.96 26.16
C SER A 65 -7.07 -0.38 26.33
N PRO A 66 -8.03 -0.49 27.27
CA PRO A 66 -8.87 -1.69 27.38
C PRO A 66 -9.57 -2.05 26.07
N THR A 67 -10.07 -1.05 25.33
CA THR A 67 -10.70 -1.24 24.02
C THR A 67 -9.75 -1.90 23.03
N THR A 68 -8.50 -1.44 22.97
CA THR A 68 -7.48 -2.02 22.09
C THR A 68 -7.17 -3.47 22.48
N ARG A 69 -7.00 -3.76 23.77
CA ARG A 69 -6.75 -5.14 24.24
C ARG A 69 -7.91 -6.07 23.89
N ASN A 70 -9.15 -5.63 24.07
CA ASN A 70 -10.32 -6.41 23.69
C ASN A 70 -10.34 -6.69 22.19
N LEU A 71 -10.05 -5.69 21.36
CA LEU A 71 -10.04 -5.84 19.91
C LEU A 71 -8.98 -6.84 19.42
N LEU A 72 -7.79 -6.82 20.05
CA LEU A 72 -6.72 -7.77 19.76
C LEU A 72 -7.09 -9.19 20.18
N SER A 73 -7.75 -9.34 21.34
CA SER A 73 -8.30 -10.62 21.79
C SER A 73 -9.34 -11.15 20.80
N GLU A 74 -10.29 -10.32 20.39
CA GLU A 74 -11.32 -10.71 19.41
C GLU A 74 -10.72 -11.19 18.08
N LEU A 75 -9.70 -10.49 17.57
CA LEU A 75 -9.00 -10.90 16.35
C LEU A 75 -8.35 -12.27 16.50
N LYS A 76 -7.70 -12.52 17.63
CA LYS A 76 -7.11 -13.82 17.95
C LYS A 76 -8.19 -14.90 18.01
N ASP A 77 -9.29 -14.63 18.69
CA ASP A 77 -10.41 -15.58 18.84
C ASP A 77 -11.02 -15.92 17.47
N TYR A 78 -11.32 -14.94 16.63
CA TYR A 78 -11.84 -15.19 15.27
C TYR A 78 -10.85 -15.92 14.37
N ARG A 79 -9.54 -15.65 14.51
CA ARG A 79 -8.52 -16.38 13.77
C ARG A 79 -8.48 -17.85 14.20
N GLU A 80 -8.46 -18.12 15.50
CA GLU A 80 -8.46 -19.50 16.02
C GLU A 80 -9.73 -20.25 15.61
N CYS A 81 -10.88 -19.59 15.74
CA CYS A 81 -12.18 -20.04 15.27
C CYS A 81 -12.13 -20.48 13.80
N TYR A 82 -11.60 -19.63 12.91
CA TYR A 82 -11.48 -19.92 11.48
C TYR A 82 -10.71 -21.23 11.21
N PHE A 83 -9.58 -21.43 11.89
CA PHE A 83 -8.71 -22.60 11.66
C PHE A 83 -9.20 -23.87 12.35
N ARG A 84 -9.96 -23.76 13.46
CA ARG A 84 -10.48 -24.92 14.19
C ARG A 84 -11.82 -25.43 13.67
N THR A 85 -12.52 -24.66 12.83
CA THR A 85 -13.85 -24.99 12.27
C THR A 85 -14.97 -25.17 13.30
N ASP A 86 -14.74 -24.79 14.56
CA ASP A 86 -15.69 -24.90 15.68
C ASP A 86 -16.31 -23.56 16.09
N CYS A 87 -16.37 -22.62 15.13
CA CYS A 87 -16.97 -21.32 15.32
C CYS A 87 -18.46 -21.42 15.70
N VAL A 88 -18.81 -20.82 16.83
CA VAL A 88 -20.22 -20.52 17.13
C VAL A 88 -20.65 -19.34 16.27
N THR A 89 -21.17 -19.63 15.08
CA THR A 89 -21.75 -18.64 14.18
C THR A 89 -23.28 -18.66 14.25
N PRO A 90 -23.96 -17.53 13.96
CA PRO A 90 -25.41 -17.54 13.79
C PRO A 90 -25.84 -18.36 12.56
N GLU A 91 -24.91 -18.59 11.64
CA GLU A 91 -25.11 -19.33 10.41
C GLU A 91 -25.05 -20.84 10.66
N SER A 92 -26.02 -21.59 10.11
CA SER A 92 -26.05 -23.05 10.16
C SER A 92 -25.28 -23.72 9.01
N ASP A 93 -24.98 -22.97 7.95
CA ASP A 93 -24.21 -23.43 6.79
C ASP A 93 -22.73 -23.05 6.93
N ALA A 94 -21.83 -23.99 6.60
CA ALA A 94 -20.39 -23.82 6.78
C ALA A 94 -19.79 -22.69 5.91
N ARG A 95 -20.35 -22.45 4.72
CA ARG A 95 -19.88 -21.39 3.82
C ARG A 95 -20.33 -20.02 4.34
N ALA A 96 -21.57 -19.91 4.82
CA ALA A 96 -22.05 -18.70 5.47
C ALA A 96 -21.24 -18.40 6.74
N ALA A 97 -20.95 -19.42 7.56
CA ALA A 97 -20.09 -19.30 8.72
C ALA A 97 -18.68 -18.79 8.37
N HIS A 98 -18.07 -19.31 7.30
CA HIS A 98 -16.79 -18.84 6.77
C HIS A 98 -16.83 -17.34 6.44
N PHE A 99 -17.81 -16.90 5.64
CA PHE A 99 -17.93 -15.48 5.28
C PHE A 99 -18.19 -14.58 6.48
N PHE A 100 -18.99 -15.05 7.43
CA PHE A 100 -19.23 -14.33 8.68
C PHE A 100 -17.92 -14.09 9.42
N VAL A 101 -17.11 -15.13 9.63
CA VAL A 101 -15.84 -15.04 10.35
C VAL A 101 -14.85 -14.11 9.62
N THR A 102 -14.68 -14.25 8.31
CA THR A 102 -13.75 -13.39 7.55
C THR A 102 -14.20 -11.93 7.53
N GLN A 103 -15.52 -11.68 7.47
CA GLN A 103 -16.07 -10.34 7.63
C GLN A 103 -15.79 -9.77 9.02
N GLN A 104 -16.00 -10.54 10.10
CA GLN A 104 -15.72 -10.07 11.45
C GLN A 104 -14.24 -9.71 11.61
N ILE A 105 -13.32 -10.55 11.12
CA ILE A 105 -11.88 -10.23 11.13
C ILE A 105 -11.59 -8.91 10.41
N ALA A 106 -12.09 -8.75 9.17
CA ALA A 106 -11.87 -7.54 8.37
C ALA A 106 -12.39 -6.27 9.09
N GLU A 107 -13.58 -6.33 9.70
CA GLU A 107 -14.14 -5.20 10.46
C GLU A 107 -13.30 -4.84 11.69
N ARG A 108 -12.69 -5.82 12.37
CA ARG A 108 -11.81 -5.54 13.53
C ARG A 108 -10.47 -4.96 13.10
N LEU A 109 -9.90 -5.42 11.98
CA LEU A 109 -8.71 -4.82 11.39
C LEU A 109 -8.95 -3.36 11.00
N ASP A 110 -10.09 -3.04 10.40
CA ASP A 110 -10.47 -1.64 10.08
C ASP A 110 -10.62 -0.77 11.34
N ARG A 111 -11.19 -1.32 12.42
CA ARG A 111 -11.22 -0.63 13.73
C ARG A 111 -9.80 -0.39 14.29
N LEU A 112 -8.87 -1.33 14.11
CA LEU A 112 -7.47 -1.12 14.49
C LEU A 112 -6.85 0.01 13.67
N VAL A 113 -7.12 0.10 12.36
CA VAL A 113 -6.68 1.22 11.51
C VAL A 113 -7.14 2.54 12.10
N ALA A 114 -8.41 2.67 12.50
CA ALA A 114 -8.93 3.88 13.11
C ALA A 114 -8.20 4.25 14.42
N LEU A 115 -7.85 3.26 15.25
CA LEU A 115 -7.08 3.48 16.49
C LEU A 115 -5.64 3.89 16.22
N THR A 116 -4.98 3.35 15.18
CA THR A 116 -3.60 3.72 14.83
C THR A 116 -3.47 5.21 14.49
N ARG A 117 -4.51 5.80 13.88
CA ARG A 117 -4.55 7.22 13.52
C ARG A 117 -4.69 8.15 14.73
N GLN A 118 -5.22 7.64 15.84
CA GLN A 118 -5.42 8.40 17.08
C GLN A 118 -4.21 8.31 18.02
N GLN A 119 -3.33 7.33 17.81
CA GLN A 119 -2.16 7.11 18.65
C GLN A 119 -0.93 7.78 18.03
N THR A 120 -0.18 8.52 18.84
CA THR A 120 1.10 9.12 18.43
C THR A 120 2.25 8.12 18.44
N THR A 121 2.11 6.99 19.14
CA THR A 121 3.17 5.99 19.29
C THR A 121 2.78 4.71 18.57
N SER A 122 3.69 4.20 17.73
CA SER A 122 3.54 2.90 17.07
C SER A 122 3.54 1.77 18.09
N ASN A 123 2.58 0.86 17.97
CA ASN A 123 2.49 -0.33 18.79
C ASN A 123 3.01 -1.53 18.00
N ASP A 124 4.11 -2.13 18.44
CA ASP A 124 4.72 -3.31 17.78
C ASP A 124 3.74 -4.48 17.67
N GLU A 125 2.79 -4.58 18.61
CA GLU A 125 1.73 -5.60 18.57
C GLU A 125 0.83 -5.45 17.32
N PHE A 126 0.57 -4.22 16.86
CA PHE A 126 -0.22 -4.00 15.63
C PHE A 126 0.53 -4.43 14.38
N VAL A 127 1.85 -4.26 14.36
CA VAL A 127 2.72 -4.68 13.26
C VAL A 127 2.69 -6.21 13.14
N GLU A 128 2.81 -6.91 14.27
CA GLU A 128 2.77 -8.37 14.28
C GLU A 128 1.38 -8.92 13.90
N ILE A 129 0.31 -8.25 14.33
CA ILE A 129 -1.06 -8.56 13.88
C ILE A 129 -1.20 -8.36 12.37
N ALA A 130 -0.73 -7.25 11.82
CA ALA A 130 -0.79 -6.99 10.38
C ALA A 130 -0.05 -8.09 9.59
N LYS A 131 1.18 -8.45 10.00
CA LYS A 131 1.95 -9.54 9.36
C LYS A 131 1.23 -10.88 9.44
N GLN A 132 0.66 -11.20 10.59
CA GLN A 132 -0.09 -12.44 10.80
C GLN A 132 -1.30 -12.55 9.86
N PHE A 133 -2.09 -11.48 9.75
CA PHE A 133 -3.29 -11.48 8.90
C PHE A 133 -2.99 -11.29 7.42
N LEU A 134 -1.80 -10.78 7.06
CA LEU A 134 -1.35 -10.75 5.68
C LEU A 134 -1.11 -12.17 5.11
N SER A 135 -0.78 -13.13 5.98
CA SER A 135 -0.67 -14.56 5.63
C SER A 135 -1.99 -15.32 5.74
N PHE A 136 -3.11 -14.62 5.97
CA PHE A 136 -4.43 -15.24 6.12
C PHE A 136 -4.99 -15.69 4.75
N PRO A 137 -5.73 -16.81 4.66
CA PRO A 137 -6.18 -17.37 3.37
C PRO A 137 -7.32 -16.61 2.66
N ASP A 138 -7.86 -15.54 3.26
CA ASP A 138 -8.96 -14.74 2.71
C ASP A 138 -8.43 -13.39 2.18
N GLY A 139 -8.66 -13.09 0.91
CA GLY A 139 -8.15 -11.89 0.25
C GLY A 139 -8.66 -10.57 0.84
N ARG A 140 -9.89 -10.53 1.37
CA ARG A 140 -10.42 -9.33 2.03
C ARG A 140 -9.72 -9.09 3.37
N VAL A 141 -9.42 -10.15 4.11
CA VAL A 141 -8.64 -10.06 5.35
C VAL A 141 -7.21 -9.58 5.04
N GLN A 142 -6.57 -10.12 4.00
CA GLN A 142 -5.24 -9.67 3.56
C GLN A 142 -5.24 -8.20 3.13
N GLU A 143 -6.29 -7.74 2.42
CA GLU A 143 -6.45 -6.34 2.04
C GLU A 143 -6.48 -5.44 3.28
N GLN A 144 -7.30 -5.79 4.28
CA GLN A 144 -7.36 -5.01 5.52
C GLN A 144 -6.06 -5.08 6.33
N ALA A 145 -5.34 -6.20 6.28
CA ALA A 145 -4.02 -6.32 6.90
C ALA A 145 -2.99 -5.38 6.23
N LEU A 146 -3.01 -5.25 4.90
CA LEU A 146 -2.20 -4.25 4.18
C LEU A 146 -2.59 -2.82 4.55
N VAL A 147 -3.89 -2.52 4.66
CA VAL A 147 -4.36 -1.19 5.06
C VAL A 147 -3.90 -0.84 6.49
N LEU A 148 -3.97 -1.81 7.42
CA LEU A 148 -3.42 -1.66 8.77
C LEU A 148 -1.91 -1.42 8.76
N MET A 149 -1.15 -2.17 7.95
CA MET A 149 0.28 -1.95 7.80
C MET A 149 0.59 -0.53 7.27
N GLY A 150 -0.16 -0.08 6.27
CA GLY A 150 -0.04 1.25 5.68
C GLY A 150 -0.40 2.40 6.62
N SER A 151 -1.20 2.14 7.67
CA SER A 151 -1.59 3.17 8.65
C SER A 151 -0.57 3.37 9.78
N MET A 152 0.50 2.57 9.82
CA MET A 152 1.58 2.64 10.80
C MET A 152 2.88 3.14 10.16
N PRO A 153 3.85 3.67 10.93
CA PRO A 153 5.20 3.94 10.42
C PRO A 153 5.83 2.66 9.81
N PRO A 154 6.63 2.79 8.73
CA PRO A 154 7.28 1.63 8.12
C PRO A 154 8.23 0.97 9.13
N ARG A 155 8.23 -0.36 9.17
CA ARG A 155 9.09 -1.17 10.04
C ARG A 155 9.87 -2.20 9.23
N ASP A 156 11.05 -2.54 9.73
CA ASP A 156 11.89 -3.57 9.12
C ASP A 156 11.14 -4.91 9.04
N GLY A 157 11.35 -5.60 7.92
CA GLY A 157 10.71 -6.89 7.64
C GLY A 157 9.26 -6.81 7.16
N ASN A 158 8.60 -5.65 7.19
CA ASN A 158 7.25 -5.49 6.61
C ASN A 158 7.26 -5.74 5.09
N ALA A 159 8.22 -5.16 4.35
CA ALA A 159 8.35 -5.41 2.91
C ALA A 159 8.49 -6.91 2.60
N GLN A 160 9.33 -7.61 3.36
CA GLN A 160 9.51 -9.06 3.22
C GLN A 160 8.22 -9.82 3.51
N ALA A 161 7.44 -9.43 4.52
CA ALA A 161 6.14 -10.04 4.82
C ALA A 161 5.15 -9.85 3.66
N ILE A 162 5.09 -8.65 3.08
CA ILE A 162 4.26 -8.35 1.90
C ILE A 162 4.65 -9.22 0.70
N MET A 163 5.93 -9.21 0.33
CA MET A 163 6.42 -10.00 -0.81
C MET A 163 6.20 -11.50 -0.61
N SER A 164 6.38 -11.99 0.62
CA SER A 164 6.18 -13.41 0.94
C SER A 164 4.71 -13.82 0.83
N ALA A 165 3.79 -12.98 1.30
CA ALA A 165 2.36 -13.24 1.19
C ALA A 165 1.85 -13.22 -0.26
N LEU A 166 2.45 -12.39 -1.11
CA LEU A 166 1.97 -12.18 -2.48
C LEU A 166 2.65 -13.03 -3.57
N ARG A 167 3.77 -13.71 -3.26
CA ARG A 167 4.56 -14.46 -4.26
C ARG A 167 3.74 -15.43 -5.12
N ASN A 168 2.69 -16.03 -4.57
CA ASN A 168 1.79 -16.95 -5.29
C ASN A 168 0.35 -16.43 -5.40
N HIS A 169 0.12 -15.13 -5.17
CA HIS A 169 -1.22 -14.56 -5.18
C HIS A 169 -1.65 -14.11 -6.58
N HIS A 170 -2.96 -14.02 -6.80
CA HIS A 170 -3.55 -13.64 -8.09
C HIS A 170 -4.50 -12.44 -8.01
N ASP A 171 -4.82 -12.00 -6.80
CA ASP A 171 -5.71 -10.87 -6.56
C ASP A 171 -5.04 -9.55 -6.98
N ALA A 172 -5.63 -8.91 -7.98
CA ALA A 172 -5.17 -7.64 -8.53
C ALA A 172 -5.12 -6.55 -7.45
N ARG A 173 -6.16 -6.46 -6.61
CA ARG A 173 -6.32 -5.40 -5.61
C ARG A 173 -5.21 -5.44 -4.57
N LEU A 174 -4.81 -6.64 -4.14
CA LEU A 174 -3.68 -6.79 -3.22
C LEU A 174 -2.36 -6.29 -3.82
N PHE A 175 -2.10 -6.56 -5.10
CA PHE A 175 -0.91 -6.04 -5.77
C PHE A 175 -0.93 -4.51 -5.88
N GLU A 176 -2.08 -3.90 -6.17
CA GLU A 176 -2.20 -2.42 -6.21
C GLU A 176 -1.82 -1.79 -4.87
N LEU A 177 -2.36 -2.31 -3.77
CA LEU A 177 -2.06 -1.82 -2.43
C LEU A 177 -0.60 -2.10 -2.04
N ALA A 178 -0.09 -3.29 -2.35
CA ALA A 178 1.25 -3.68 -1.99
C ALA A 178 2.32 -2.87 -2.74
N ILE A 179 2.12 -2.53 -4.01
CA ILE A 179 3.09 -1.70 -4.77
C ILE A 179 3.22 -0.32 -4.13
N VAL A 180 2.10 0.27 -3.69
CA VAL A 180 2.11 1.55 -2.98
C VAL A 180 2.84 1.41 -1.64
N GLU A 181 2.53 0.36 -0.88
CA GLU A 181 3.14 0.13 0.44
C GLU A 181 4.64 -0.17 0.35
N LEU A 182 5.09 -0.97 -0.62
CA LEU A 182 6.50 -1.36 -0.81
C LEU A 182 7.43 -0.17 -1.06
N GLN A 183 6.93 0.95 -1.60
CA GLN A 183 7.71 2.17 -1.80
C GLN A 183 8.20 2.81 -0.50
N ARG A 184 7.56 2.49 0.64
CA ARG A 184 7.88 3.03 1.96
C ARG A 184 9.14 2.39 2.58
N TYR A 185 9.74 1.39 1.92
CA TYR A 185 10.84 0.58 2.44
C TYR A 185 12.11 0.71 1.58
N PRO A 186 12.87 1.81 1.70
CA PRO A 186 14.05 2.07 0.87
C PRO A 186 15.17 1.04 1.02
N ASN A 187 15.31 0.47 2.22
CA ASN A 187 16.30 -0.59 2.47
C ASN A 187 16.00 -1.89 1.71
N ASP A 188 14.75 -2.06 1.25
CA ASP A 188 14.26 -3.25 0.57
C ASP A 188 14.01 -3.02 -0.93
N TYR A 189 14.43 -1.88 -1.50
CA TYR A 189 14.18 -1.57 -2.91
C TYR A 189 14.68 -2.62 -3.89
N ARG A 190 15.87 -3.18 -3.66
CA ARG A 190 16.41 -4.24 -4.53
C ARG A 190 15.55 -5.51 -4.48
N ALA A 191 15.15 -5.93 -3.28
CA ALA A 191 14.30 -7.11 -3.09
C ALA A 191 12.90 -6.88 -3.69
N THR A 192 12.38 -5.65 -3.56
CA THR A 192 11.13 -5.20 -4.18
C THR A 192 11.21 -5.31 -5.71
N ASP A 193 12.29 -4.82 -6.31
CA ASP A 193 12.49 -4.92 -7.76
C ASP A 193 12.59 -6.37 -8.23
N ASP A 194 13.30 -7.22 -7.48
CA ASP A 194 13.41 -8.66 -7.77
C ASP A 194 12.02 -9.34 -7.74
N PHE A 195 11.21 -9.04 -6.72
CA PHE A 195 9.84 -9.54 -6.57
C PHE A 195 8.91 -9.08 -7.70
N LEU A 196 8.96 -7.81 -8.09
CA LEU A 196 8.12 -7.28 -9.17
C LEU A 196 8.52 -7.84 -10.53
N ILE A 197 9.82 -8.00 -10.81
CA ILE A 197 10.32 -8.67 -12.02
C ILE A 197 9.93 -10.14 -12.05
N GLU A 198 10.07 -10.87 -10.93
CA GLU A 198 9.59 -12.25 -10.79
C GLU A 198 8.10 -12.35 -11.10
N THR A 199 7.30 -11.41 -10.58
CA THR A 199 5.85 -11.35 -10.83
C THR A 199 5.53 -11.03 -12.30
N LEU A 200 6.27 -10.15 -12.95
CA LEU A 200 6.11 -9.85 -14.39
C LEU A 200 6.38 -11.09 -15.25
N ASN A 201 7.40 -11.87 -14.91
CA ASN A 201 7.81 -13.04 -15.67
C ASN A 201 6.90 -14.25 -15.42
N THR A 202 6.68 -14.60 -14.17
CA THR A 202 6.09 -15.88 -13.75
C THR A 202 4.78 -15.76 -12.97
N GLY A 203 4.41 -14.56 -12.54
CA GLY A 203 3.19 -14.32 -11.78
C GLY A 203 1.91 -14.58 -12.58
N GLY A 204 0.79 -14.67 -11.85
CA GLY A 204 -0.54 -14.84 -12.45
C GLY A 204 -0.87 -13.78 -13.50
N HIS A 205 -1.75 -14.11 -14.44
CA HIS A 205 -2.10 -13.23 -15.56
C HIS A 205 -2.55 -11.83 -15.11
N TYR A 206 -3.38 -11.74 -14.07
CA TYR A 206 -3.86 -10.46 -13.55
C TYR A 206 -2.79 -9.72 -12.73
N ALA A 207 -2.09 -10.43 -11.84
CA ALA A 207 -1.01 -9.87 -11.02
C ALA A 207 0.09 -9.22 -11.90
N SER A 208 0.59 -9.94 -12.90
CA SER A 208 1.62 -9.41 -13.82
C SER A 208 1.16 -8.19 -14.62
N GLN A 209 -0.13 -8.11 -14.98
CA GLN A 209 -0.66 -6.90 -15.64
C GLN A 209 -0.79 -5.71 -14.69
N VAL A 210 -1.18 -5.95 -13.44
CA VAL A 210 -1.25 -4.89 -12.42
C VAL A 210 0.15 -4.33 -12.15
N VAL A 211 1.13 -5.21 -11.91
CA VAL A 211 2.52 -4.80 -11.74
C VAL A 211 3.00 -3.97 -12.94
N ALA A 212 2.77 -4.44 -14.16
CA ALA A 212 3.17 -3.72 -15.37
C ALA A 212 2.54 -2.32 -15.49
N ARG A 213 1.29 -2.12 -15.03
CA ARG A 213 0.58 -0.83 -15.10
C ARG A 213 0.96 0.12 -13.97
N GLN A 214 1.27 -0.40 -12.79
CA GLN A 214 1.51 0.41 -11.59
C GLN A 214 2.99 0.56 -11.26
N LEU A 215 3.88 0.26 -12.21
CA LEU A 215 5.32 0.30 -11.96
C LEU A 215 5.89 1.72 -11.87
N LEU A 216 5.22 2.70 -12.46
CA LEU A 216 5.74 4.08 -12.58
C LEU A 216 6.31 4.66 -11.27
N PRO A 217 5.61 4.61 -10.11
CA PRO A 217 6.13 5.15 -8.86
C PRO A 217 7.29 4.34 -8.24
N VAL A 218 7.59 3.15 -8.77
CA VAL A 218 8.72 2.31 -8.34
C VAL A 218 9.96 2.52 -9.22
N LEU A 219 9.78 3.09 -10.43
CA LEU A 219 10.88 3.34 -11.36
C LEU A 219 11.81 4.44 -10.86
N ARG A 220 13.11 4.16 -10.98
CA ARG A 220 14.23 5.01 -10.56
C ARG A 220 15.36 4.88 -11.58
N GLU A 221 16.29 5.83 -11.54
CA GLU A 221 17.45 5.83 -12.44
C GLU A 221 18.31 4.55 -12.27
N ASP A 222 18.38 4.03 -11.04
CA ASP A 222 19.20 2.87 -10.69
C ASP A 222 18.56 1.51 -11.05
N ASN A 223 17.26 1.46 -11.34
CA ASN A 223 16.56 0.19 -11.64
C ASN A 223 15.93 0.11 -13.03
N ILE A 224 15.87 1.21 -13.79
CA ILE A 224 15.17 1.28 -15.07
C ILE A 224 15.65 0.25 -16.09
N GLU A 225 16.97 0.04 -16.21
CA GLU A 225 17.58 -0.89 -17.17
C GLU A 225 17.07 -2.33 -16.97
N ARG A 226 16.87 -2.74 -15.72
CA ARG A 226 16.38 -4.09 -15.38
C ARG A 226 14.96 -4.33 -15.90
N TYR A 227 14.11 -3.31 -15.80
CA TYR A 227 12.74 -3.38 -16.29
C TYR A 227 12.68 -3.27 -17.82
N GLU A 228 13.58 -2.52 -18.44
CA GLU A 228 13.74 -2.48 -19.90
C GLU A 228 14.16 -3.84 -20.45
N GLN A 229 15.14 -4.50 -19.83
CA GLN A 229 15.53 -5.86 -20.17
C GLN A 229 14.35 -6.82 -20.02
N THR A 230 13.64 -6.76 -18.90
CA THR A 230 12.43 -7.57 -18.67
C THR A 230 11.40 -7.35 -19.78
N ALA A 231 11.15 -6.09 -20.17
CA ALA A 231 10.21 -5.76 -21.25
C ALA A 231 10.62 -6.30 -22.63
N ALA A 232 11.91 -6.48 -22.88
CA ALA A 232 12.44 -7.07 -24.11
C ALA A 232 12.27 -8.60 -24.14
N GLU A 233 12.31 -9.26 -22.97
CA GLU A 233 12.16 -10.72 -22.82
C GLU A 233 10.69 -11.16 -22.81
N LEU A 234 9.76 -10.27 -22.42
CA LEU A 234 8.32 -10.58 -22.40
C LEU A 234 7.76 -10.79 -23.82
N PRO A 235 6.80 -11.73 -24.01
CA PRO A 235 6.18 -11.93 -25.32
C PRO A 235 5.47 -10.64 -25.79
N PRO A 236 5.82 -10.10 -26.98
CA PRO A 236 5.57 -8.70 -27.34
C PRO A 236 4.09 -8.33 -27.48
N ASN A 237 3.23 -9.32 -27.75
CA ASN A 237 1.79 -9.12 -27.96
C ASN A 237 0.96 -9.31 -26.68
N THR A 238 1.59 -9.56 -25.54
CA THR A 238 0.87 -9.70 -24.26
C THR A 238 0.46 -8.33 -23.71
N ALA A 239 -0.63 -8.28 -22.94
CA ALA A 239 -1.06 -7.05 -22.28
C ALA A 239 0.02 -6.51 -21.32
N LYS A 240 0.65 -7.39 -20.52
CA LYS A 240 1.73 -7.02 -19.60
C LYS A 240 2.94 -6.40 -20.31
N ALA A 241 3.37 -6.94 -21.45
CA ALA A 241 4.46 -6.35 -22.23
C ALA A 241 4.11 -4.96 -22.77
N ARG A 242 2.88 -4.77 -23.26
CA ARG A 242 2.40 -3.47 -23.74
C ARG A 242 2.33 -2.43 -22.61
N TYR A 243 1.78 -2.81 -21.46
CA TYR A 243 1.69 -1.93 -20.29
C TYR A 243 3.07 -1.54 -19.76
N LEU A 244 3.98 -2.52 -19.63
CA LEU A 244 5.34 -2.23 -19.15
C LEU A 244 6.06 -1.26 -20.09
N LYS A 245 6.00 -1.50 -21.41
CA LYS A 245 6.58 -0.57 -22.40
C LYS A 245 5.99 0.83 -22.33
N GLN A 246 4.69 0.95 -22.12
CA GLN A 246 4.02 2.25 -21.96
C GLN A 246 4.55 2.99 -20.73
N VAL A 247 4.61 2.32 -19.57
CA VAL A 247 5.09 2.91 -18.32
C VAL A 247 6.57 3.30 -18.40
N LEU A 248 7.42 2.47 -19.02
CA LEU A 248 8.82 2.79 -19.26
C LEU A 248 8.97 4.03 -20.16
N ASN A 249 8.14 4.15 -21.19
CA ASN A 249 8.15 5.34 -22.06
C ASN A 249 7.70 6.59 -21.31
N GLU A 250 6.64 6.48 -20.49
CA GLU A 250 6.15 7.57 -19.65
C GLU A 250 7.23 8.06 -18.67
N TYR A 251 7.94 7.15 -18.01
CA TYR A 251 9.06 7.50 -17.14
C TYR A 251 10.14 8.31 -17.87
N ARG A 252 10.52 7.92 -19.09
CA ARG A 252 11.51 8.67 -19.88
C ARG A 252 11.05 10.07 -20.26
N LEU A 253 9.78 10.25 -20.60
CA LEU A 253 9.22 11.57 -20.89
C LEU A 253 9.27 12.47 -19.65
N LEU A 254 8.98 11.93 -18.46
CA LEU A 254 9.10 12.66 -17.20
C LEU A 254 10.55 13.10 -16.92
N GLN A 255 11.54 12.27 -17.25
CA GLN A 255 12.97 12.62 -17.10
C GLN A 255 13.42 13.74 -18.08
N GLN A 256 12.74 13.91 -19.21
CA GLN A 256 13.08 14.92 -20.23
C GLN A 256 12.43 16.29 -19.99
N GLY A 257 11.71 16.46 -18.88
CA GLY A 257 11.13 17.74 -18.48
C GLY A 257 9.63 17.92 -18.79
N GLY A 258 8.96 16.90 -19.32
CA GLY A 258 7.49 16.89 -19.50
C GLY A 258 6.97 17.78 -20.63
#